data_AF-A0A3M1HF66-F1
#
_entry.id   AF-A0A3M1HF66-F1
#
_cell.length_a   1.000
_cell.length_b   1.000
_cell.length_c   1.000
_cell.angle_alpha   90.00
_cell.angle_beta   90.00
_cell.angle_gamma   90.00
#
_symmetry.space_group_name_H-M   'P 1'
#
loop_
_entity.id
_entity.type
_entity.pdbx_description
1 polymer ?
#
loop_
_entity_poly.entity_id
_entity_poly.type
_entity_poly.pdbx_seq_one_letter_code
_entity_poly.pdbx_strand_id
1 'polypeptide(L)'
;MPLLAVGYRASPSRLIGWRLSLPKITPIDYRTLIRIFEADGFTIKRQKGDHIVMTKPGILRPVVITTSPRKVPVTHIRTNLTTAGISRERYFELLEQVK
;
A
#
# COMPACT_ATOMS: atom_id res chain seq x y z
N MET A 1 -32.16 -17.20 -10.19
CA MET A 1 -31.71 -16.06 -9.38
C MET A 1 -30.24 -15.78 -9.68
N PRO A 2 -29.90 -14.96 -10.69
CA PRO A 2 -28.52 -14.54 -10.96
C PRO A 2 -28.23 -13.13 -10.39
N LEU A 3 -27.00 -12.63 -10.56
CA LEU A 3 -26.40 -11.33 -10.17
C LEU A 3 -25.51 -11.44 -8.90
N LEU A 4 -24.19 -11.16 -8.89
CA LEU A 4 -23.25 -10.51 -9.82
C LEU A 4 -21.84 -11.03 -9.53
N ALA A 5 -21.15 -11.57 -10.55
CA ALA A 5 -19.70 -11.71 -10.53
C ALA A 5 -19.09 -10.33 -10.78
N VAL A 6 -18.40 -9.75 -9.78
CA VAL A 6 -17.63 -8.52 -9.94
C VAL A 6 -16.40 -8.83 -10.80
N GLY A 7 -16.48 -8.45 -12.08
CA GLY A 7 -15.37 -8.57 -13.01
C GLY A 7 -14.24 -7.61 -12.66
N TYR A 8 -13.10 -8.14 -12.25
CA TYR A 8 -11.81 -7.45 -12.41
C TYR A 8 -11.52 -7.35 -13.91
N ARG A 9 -11.87 -6.21 -14.53
CA ARG A 9 -11.43 -5.88 -15.89
C ARG A 9 -9.96 -5.46 -15.82
N ALA A 10 -9.05 -6.44 -15.76
CA ALA A 10 -7.65 -6.20 -16.09
C ALA A 10 -7.58 -5.85 -17.59
N SER A 11 -7.17 -4.62 -17.89
CA SER A 11 -6.91 -4.17 -19.26
C SER A 11 -5.68 -4.91 -19.84
N PRO A 12 -5.78 -5.61 -20.98
CA PRO A 12 -4.75 -6.57 -21.40
C PRO A 12 -3.67 -6.02 -22.36
N SER A 13 -3.26 -4.74 -22.26
CA SER A 13 -2.39 -4.12 -23.28
C SER A 13 -1.09 -3.46 -22.80
N ARG A 14 -0.44 -3.95 -21.73
CA ARG A 14 0.92 -3.49 -21.33
C ARG A 14 1.79 -4.59 -20.71
N LEU A 15 2.10 -5.68 -21.44
CA LEU A 15 2.70 -6.88 -20.83
C LEU A 15 4.16 -7.21 -21.16
N ILE A 16 4.92 -6.38 -21.88
CA ILE A 16 6.29 -6.77 -22.28
C ILE A 16 7.41 -5.92 -21.64
N GLY A 17 7.17 -4.64 -21.35
CA GLY A 17 8.23 -3.74 -20.84
C GLY A 17 8.49 -3.77 -19.32
N TRP A 18 7.50 -4.14 -18.50
CA TRP A 18 7.57 -3.94 -17.04
C TRP A 18 8.16 -5.14 -16.27
N ARG A 19 8.37 -6.28 -16.96
CA ARG A 19 8.90 -7.50 -16.32
C ARG A 19 10.40 -7.43 -16.00
N LEU A 20 11.12 -6.39 -16.42
CA LEU A 20 12.58 -6.33 -16.28
C LEU A 20 13.12 -5.22 -15.36
N SER A 21 12.29 -4.34 -14.80
CA SER A 21 12.81 -3.29 -13.90
C SER A 21 11.75 -2.67 -13.00
N LEU A 22 11.23 -3.43 -12.02
CA LEU A 22 10.49 -2.81 -10.92
C LEU A 22 11.44 -1.88 -10.14
N PRO A 23 11.11 -0.59 -9.99
CA PRO A 23 11.95 0.36 -9.28
C PRO A 23 12.25 -0.13 -7.86
N LYS A 24 13.42 0.24 -7.34
CA LYS A 24 13.79 -0.10 -5.96
C LYS A 24 12.86 0.63 -5.00
N ILE A 25 12.40 -0.06 -3.96
CA ILE A 25 11.69 0.60 -2.86
C ILE A 25 12.71 1.48 -2.15
N THR A 26 12.49 2.79 -2.18
CA THR A 26 13.31 3.78 -1.49
C THR A 26 12.59 4.26 -0.24
N PRO A 27 13.31 4.85 0.74
CA PRO A 27 12.67 5.51 1.87
C PRO A 27 11.77 6.65 1.40
N ILE A 28 10.50 6.61 1.77
CA ILE A 28 9.49 7.63 1.42
C ILE A 28 9.01 8.38 2.65
N ASP A 29 8.38 9.54 2.45
CA ASP A 29 7.75 10.29 3.54
C ASP A 29 6.58 9.48 4.13
N TYR A 30 6.42 9.51 5.45
CA TYR A 30 5.34 8.78 6.13
C TYR A 30 3.95 9.20 5.61
N ARG A 31 3.78 10.46 5.18
CA ARG A 31 2.51 10.95 4.61
C ARG A 31 2.20 10.27 3.28
N THR A 32 3.21 10.03 2.46
CA THR A 32 3.05 9.27 1.21
C THR A 32 2.63 7.84 1.52
N LEU A 33 3.25 7.21 2.52
CA LEU A 33 2.89 5.84 2.91
C LEU A 33 1.44 5.76 3.43
N ILE A 34 1.00 6.73 4.23
CA ILE A 34 -0.41 6.82 4.67
C ILE A 34 -1.35 6.89 3.47
N ARG A 35 -1.10 7.80 2.52
CA ARG A 35 -1.93 7.94 1.31
C ARG A 35 -2.01 6.66 0.49
N ILE A 36 -0.91 5.92 0.37
CA ILE A 36 -0.88 4.61 -0.31
C ILE A 36 -1.85 3.63 0.36
N PHE A 37 -1.80 3.55 1.69
CA PHE A 37 -2.68 2.67 2.45
C PHE A 37 -4.14 3.14 2.37
N GLU A 38 -4.41 4.45 2.43
CA GLU A 38 -5.75 5.01 2.23
C GLU A 38 -6.31 4.68 0.84
N ALA A 39 -5.50 4.81 -0.21
CA ALA A 39 -5.87 4.46 -1.59
C ALA A 39 -6.13 2.95 -1.76
N ASP A 40 -5.49 2.10 -0.94
CA ASP A 40 -5.79 0.67 -0.89
C ASP A 40 -7.03 0.34 -0.05
N GLY A 41 -7.60 1.31 0.67
CA GLY A 41 -8.81 1.16 1.49
C GLY A 41 -8.55 0.95 2.99
N PHE A 42 -7.34 1.24 3.46
CA PHE A 42 -7.08 1.36 4.90
C PHE A 42 -7.65 2.66 5.45
N THR A 43 -8.03 2.63 6.72
CA THR A 43 -8.49 3.79 7.48
C THR A 43 -7.67 3.95 8.74
N ILE A 44 -7.46 5.19 9.17
CA ILE A 44 -6.77 5.49 10.43
C ILE A 44 -7.70 5.11 11.58
N LYS A 45 -7.28 4.13 12.39
CA LYS A 45 -8.05 3.68 13.56
C LYS A 45 -7.70 4.44 14.82
N ARG A 46 -6.40 4.73 15.02
CA ARG A 46 -5.90 5.48 16.17
C ARG A 46 -4.54 6.10 15.87
N GLN A 47 -4.22 7.18 16.56
CA GLN A 47 -2.90 7.76 16.61
C GLN A 47 -2.50 7.93 18.08
N LYS A 48 -1.31 7.43 18.45
CA LYS A 48 -0.74 7.61 19.80
C LYS A 48 0.70 8.09 19.67
N GLY A 49 0.93 9.35 20.02
CA GLY A 49 2.21 10.02 19.80
C GLY A 49 2.62 9.89 18.34
N ASP A 50 3.83 9.37 18.12
CA ASP A 50 4.37 9.20 16.77
C ASP A 50 3.88 7.94 16.02
N HIS A 51 2.95 7.16 16.59
CA HIS A 51 2.48 5.92 15.97
C HIS A 51 1.05 6.07 15.46
N ILE A 52 0.89 5.95 14.14
CA ILE A 52 -0.40 5.89 13.45
C ILE A 52 -0.72 4.43 13.16
N VAL A 53 -1.90 3.99 13.57
CA VAL A 53 -2.38 2.63 13.35
C VAL A 53 -3.53 2.66 12.35
N MET A 54 -3.36 1.93 11.25
CA MET A 54 -4.33 1.83 10.16
C MET A 54 -4.90 0.42 10.06
N THR A 55 -6.18 0.31 9.72
CA THR A 55 -6.89 -0.97 9.56
C THR A 55 -7.71 -1.00 8.28
N LYS A 56 -7.85 -2.19 7.70
CA LYS A 56 -8.69 -2.46 6.53
C LYS A 56 -9.55 -3.70 6.81
N PRO A 57 -10.86 -3.68 6.53
CA PRO A 57 -11.70 -4.87 6.63
C PRO A 57 -11.11 -6.01 5.79
N GLY A 58 -11.01 -7.21 6.36
CA GLY A 58 -10.41 -8.38 5.72
C GLY A 58 -8.90 -8.53 5.94
N ILE A 59 -8.21 -7.53 6.52
CA ILE A 59 -6.82 -7.67 6.97
C ILE A 59 -6.80 -7.84 8.49
N LEU A 60 -6.30 -8.99 8.95
CA LEU A 60 -6.29 -9.36 10.38
C LEU A 60 -5.37 -8.47 11.22
N ARG A 61 -4.24 -8.04 10.65
CA ARG A 61 -3.19 -7.29 11.37
C ARG A 61 -3.22 -5.81 10.97
N PRO A 62 -3.28 -4.88 11.93
CA PRO A 62 -3.19 -3.47 11.62
C PRO A 62 -1.80 -3.11 11.11
N VAL A 63 -1.73 -2.11 10.23
CA VAL A 63 -0.48 -1.50 9.79
C VAL A 63 -0.11 -0.39 10.77
N VAL A 64 1.16 -0.30 11.15
CA VAL A 64 1.66 0.75 12.05
C VAL A 64 2.70 1.59 11.29
N ILE A 65 2.49 2.90 11.30
CA ILE A 65 3.36 3.88 10.64
C ILE A 65 3.87 4.85 11.70
N THR A 66 5.19 5.00 11.78
CA THR A 66 5.81 6.00 12.64
C THR A 66 5.93 7.34 11.90
N THR A 67 5.48 8.44 12.51
CA THR A 67 5.61 9.80 11.96
C THR A 67 7.02 10.38 12.13
N SER A 68 7.79 9.81 13.05
CA SER A 68 9.20 10.10 13.27
C SER A 68 10.01 8.81 13.13
N PRO A 69 11.07 8.76 12.30
CA PRO A 69 11.59 9.83 11.44
C PRO A 69 10.69 10.15 10.24
N ARG A 70 10.88 11.33 9.62
CA ARG A 70 10.08 11.80 8.48
C ARG A 70 10.07 10.83 7.30
N LYS A 71 11.21 10.19 7.02
CA LYS A 71 11.32 9.14 5.99
C LYS A 71 11.22 7.77 6.64
N VAL A 72 10.24 6.98 6.20
CA VAL A 72 10.07 5.60 6.63
C VAL A 72 11.13 4.73 5.93
N PRO A 73 11.96 3.99 6.67
CA PRO A 73 12.97 3.12 6.08
C PRO A 73 12.31 1.96 5.32
N VAL A 74 13.03 1.45 4.32
CA VAL A 74 12.57 0.38 3.42
C VAL A 74 12.13 -0.88 4.17
N THR A 75 12.76 -1.19 5.30
CA THR A 75 12.39 -2.32 6.16
C THR A 75 10.96 -2.20 6.69
N HIS A 76 10.59 -1.04 7.23
CA HIS A 76 9.23 -0.80 7.72
C HIS A 76 8.21 -0.77 6.59
N ILE A 77 8.56 -0.20 5.42
CA ILE A 77 7.69 -0.25 4.23
C ILE A 77 7.41 -1.71 3.87
N ARG A 78 8.44 -2.54 3.72
CA ARG A 78 8.28 -3.97 3.34
C ARG A 78 7.47 -4.75 4.36
N THR A 79 7.72 -4.56 5.65
CA THR A 79 6.94 -5.22 6.71
C THR A 79 5.47 -4.82 6.66
N ASN A 80 5.18 -3.54 6.44
CA ASN A 80 3.81 -3.05 6.34
C ASN A 80 3.10 -3.58 5.08
N LEU A 81 3.79 -3.68 3.94
CA LEU A 81 3.25 -4.29 2.73
C LEU A 81 2.92 -5.78 2.94
N THR A 82 3.82 -6.54 3.55
CA THR A 82 3.57 -7.96 3.89
C THR A 82 2.37 -8.09 4.85
N THR A 83 2.27 -7.20 5.84
CA THR A 83 1.16 -7.19 6.80
C THR A 83 -0.17 -6.85 6.12
N ALA A 84 -0.14 -5.94 5.15
CA ALA A 84 -1.30 -5.53 4.36
C ALA A 84 -1.66 -6.49 3.22
N GLY A 85 -0.82 -7.49 2.93
CA GLY A 85 -1.01 -8.38 1.77
C GLY A 85 -0.84 -7.66 0.42
N ILE A 86 -0.10 -6.56 0.38
CA ILE A 86 0.10 -5.76 -0.84
C ILE A 86 1.35 -6.28 -1.57
N SER A 87 1.20 -6.65 -2.84
CA SER A 87 2.33 -7.04 -3.68
C SER A 87 3.20 -5.83 -4.04
N ARG A 88 4.44 -6.08 -4.48
CA ARG A 88 5.34 -5.00 -4.88
C ARG A 88 4.79 -4.22 -6.08
N GLU A 89 4.18 -4.91 -7.03
CA GLU A 89 3.56 -4.30 -8.22
C GLU A 89 2.42 -3.39 -7.78
N ARG A 90 1.52 -3.90 -6.93
CA ARG A 90 0.40 -3.12 -6.41
C ARG A 90 0.84 -1.89 -5.62
N TYR A 91 1.93 -2.00 -4.85
CA TYR A 91 2.52 -0.86 -4.17
C TYR A 91 2.94 0.25 -5.14
N PHE A 92 3.59 -0.09 -6.25
CA PHE A 92 4.01 0.92 -7.23
C PHE A 92 2.83 1.53 -7.98
N GLU A 93 1.81 0.74 -8.32
CA GLU A 93 0.56 1.28 -8.88
C GLU A 93 -0.07 2.33 -7.95
N LEU A 94 -0.18 2.00 -6.65
CA LEU A 94 -0.72 2.93 -5.65
C LEU A 94 0.18 4.14 -5.46
N LEU A 95 1.51 3.94 -5.48
CA LEU A 95 2.48 5.04 -5.38
C LEU A 95 2.34 6.03 -6.54
N GLU A 96 2.11 5.54 -7.76
CA GLU A 96 1.86 6.39 -8.93
C GLU A 96 0.52 7.15 -8.85
N GLN A 97 -0.48 6.60 -8.16
CA GLN A 97 -1.79 7.26 -7.97
C GLN A 97 -1.74 8.39 -6.95
N VAL A 98 -0.88 8.30 -5.93
CA VAL A 98 -0.83 9.28 -4.83
C VAL A 98 0.27 10.33 -4.96
N LYS A 99 1.17 10.13 -5.93
CA LYS A 99 2.30 11.03 -6.22
C LYS A 99 1.83 12.20 -7.09
#